data_AF-A0A942P0Z3-F1
#
_entry.id   AF-A0A942P0Z3-F1
#
_cell.length_a   1.000
_cell.length_b   1.000
_cell.length_c   1.000
_cell.angle_alpha   90.00
_cell.angle_beta   90.00
_cell.angle_gamma   90.00
#
_symmetry.space_group_name_H-M   'P 1'
#
loop_
_entity.id
_entity.type
_entity.pdbx_description
1 polymer ?
#
loop_
_entity_poly.entity_id
_entity_poly.type
_entity_poly.pdbx_seq_one_letter_code
_entity_poly.pdbx_strand_id
1 'polypeptide(L)'
;METKGTVNIDGMMIPIEDEKNLLELIRKADIELPTFCYHSHLSSYGACRLCISDIDGMGIQATCSITPHDGMVVKTNTAEVRQIRKVNLELLLANHDISCPSCVRSNNCKLQDLTRRLGVTKVRFKKTDKIAPIDDHSWSIIHDPNKCVLCGDCVRACKEMQSVGAIDFINRGANTIVGPAFNKSLKDVECIYCGQCVSVCPVGALVPKPETEQVWKAINDPKKYVVVQLAPAVRVALGEGFGLEAGTISTGQIVAALKRIGFDQV
;
A
#
# COMPACT_ATOMS: atom_id res chain seq x y z
N MET A 1 13.88 4.62 30.54
CA MET A 1 14.38 4.98 29.19
C MET A 1 15.19 6.24 29.34
N GLU A 2 16.46 6.23 28.97
CA GLU A 2 17.28 7.45 28.92
C GLU A 2 16.83 8.25 27.69
N THR A 3 16.28 9.44 27.91
CA THR A 3 15.93 10.37 26.83
C THR A 3 17.20 10.83 26.14
N LYS A 4 17.35 10.50 24.85
CA LYS A 4 18.55 10.80 24.04
C LYS A 4 18.63 12.26 23.55
N GLY A 5 17.71 13.10 24.01
CA GLY A 5 17.54 14.49 23.58
C GLY A 5 16.08 14.81 23.24
N THR A 6 15.87 15.98 22.67
CA THR A 6 14.57 16.46 22.20
C THR A 6 14.66 17.03 20.78
N VAL A 7 13.59 16.87 20.01
CA VAL A 7 13.42 17.46 18.67
C VAL A 7 12.25 18.44 18.72
N ASN A 8 12.42 19.62 18.15
CA ASN A 8 11.34 20.56 17.94
C ASN A 8 10.62 20.22 16.63
N ILE A 9 9.36 19.79 16.71
CA ILE A 9 8.51 19.44 15.56
C ILE A 9 7.35 20.43 15.51
N ASP A 10 7.35 21.33 14.52
CA ASP A 10 6.33 22.38 14.35
C ASP A 10 6.05 23.20 15.64
N GLY A 11 7.07 23.42 16.47
CA GLY A 11 6.98 24.15 17.74
C GLY A 11 6.80 23.26 18.98
N MET A 12 6.59 21.95 18.81
CA MET A 12 6.43 20.99 19.91
C MET A 12 7.76 20.30 20.24
N MET A 13 8.15 20.30 21.50
CA MET A 13 9.35 19.60 21.95
C MET A 13 9.02 18.13 22.23
N ILE A 14 9.55 17.23 21.41
CA ILE A 14 9.27 15.80 21.48
C ILE A 14 10.53 15.06 21.96
N PRO A 15 10.45 14.27 23.05
CA PRO A 15 11.58 13.52 23.55
C PRO A 15 11.93 12.36 22.61
N ILE A 16 13.23 12.22 22.32
CA ILE A 16 13.79 11.10 21.58
C ILE A 16 13.92 9.91 22.51
N GLU A 17 13.35 8.79 22.10
CA GLU A 17 13.39 7.52 22.81
C GLU A 17 14.05 6.47 21.91
N ASP A 18 13.25 5.55 21.38
CA ASP A 18 13.69 4.40 20.59
C ASP A 18 13.05 4.38 19.20
N GLU A 19 12.59 5.54 18.73
CA GLU A 19 12.04 5.69 17.39
C GLU A 19 13.10 5.39 16.33
N LYS A 20 12.73 4.54 15.37
CA LYS A 20 13.63 4.07 14.31
C LYS A 20 14.20 5.20 13.44
N ASN A 21 13.42 6.25 13.23
CA ASN A 21 13.78 7.39 12.39
C ASN A 21 12.92 8.61 12.76
N LEU A 22 13.24 9.74 12.13
CA LEU A 22 12.54 11.00 12.36
C LEU A 22 11.05 10.95 11.97
N LEU A 23 10.68 10.14 10.97
CA LEU A 23 9.26 9.94 10.60
C LEU A 23 8.45 9.36 11.76
N GLU A 24 8.95 8.33 12.44
CA GLU A 24 8.28 7.71 13.59
C GLU A 24 8.20 8.67 14.78
N LEU A 25 9.23 9.49 14.99
CA LEU A 25 9.20 10.55 16.01
C LEU A 25 8.15 11.63 15.70
N ILE A 26 7.99 12.01 14.42
CA ILE A 26 6.94 12.95 13.99
C ILE A 26 5.54 12.34 14.21
N ARG A 27 5.37 11.05 13.95
CA ARG A 27 4.11 10.35 14.22
C ARG A 27 3.77 10.25 15.70
N LYS A 28 4.78 10.09 16.56
CA LYS A 28 4.61 10.17 18.02
C LYS A 28 4.07 11.53 18.47
N ALA A 29 4.35 12.59 17.72
CA ALA A 29 3.78 13.92 17.92
C ALA A 29 2.35 14.08 17.36
N ASP A 30 1.69 12.98 16.99
CA ASP A 30 0.36 12.92 16.36
C ASP A 30 0.27 13.64 15.00
N ILE A 31 1.41 13.77 14.30
CA ILE A 31 1.50 14.35 12.96
C ILE A 31 1.67 13.22 11.94
N GLU A 32 0.60 12.88 11.22
CA GLU A 32 0.69 11.85 10.17
C GLU A 32 1.23 12.42 8.86
N LEU A 33 2.45 12.00 8.50
CA LEU A 33 3.06 12.33 7.21
C LEU A 33 2.71 11.31 6.12
N PRO A 34 2.45 11.77 4.89
CA PRO A 34 2.12 10.88 3.78
C PRO A 34 3.31 10.01 3.41
N THR A 35 3.05 8.73 3.16
CA THR A 35 4.06 7.73 2.78
C THR A 35 3.48 6.74 1.79
N PHE A 36 4.27 6.29 0.81
CA PHE A 36 4.00 5.02 0.13
C PHE A 36 4.97 3.97 0.63
N CYS A 37 6.26 4.14 0.34
CA CYS A 37 7.30 3.15 0.57
C CYS A 37 7.77 2.96 2.02
N TYR A 38 7.00 3.43 3.00
CA TYR A 38 7.37 3.27 4.40
C TYR A 38 6.38 2.32 5.07
N HIS A 39 6.94 1.25 5.65
CA HIS A 39 6.22 0.26 6.41
C HIS A 39 7.06 -0.06 7.65
N SER A 40 6.46 -0.01 8.84
CA SER A 40 7.15 -0.12 10.13
C SER A 40 8.00 -1.40 10.24
N HIS A 41 7.44 -2.52 9.78
CA HIS A 41 8.08 -3.84 9.81
C HIS A 41 9.11 -4.10 8.69
N LEU A 42 9.36 -3.15 7.79
CA LEU A 42 10.32 -3.30 6.69
C LEU A 42 11.51 -2.36 6.85
N SER A 43 12.59 -2.65 6.13
CA SER A 43 13.73 -1.74 6.01
C SER A 43 13.33 -0.36 5.47
N SER A 44 14.04 0.70 5.88
CA SER A 44 13.79 2.05 5.36
C SER A 44 14.24 2.16 3.89
N TYR A 45 13.36 2.63 3.01
CA TYR A 45 13.66 2.72 1.57
C TYR A 45 13.86 4.15 1.05
N GLY A 46 13.00 5.10 1.44
CA GLY A 46 13.17 6.52 1.11
C GLY A 46 12.90 6.94 -0.34
N ALA A 47 12.29 6.08 -1.16
CA ALA A 47 12.09 6.36 -2.59
C ALA A 47 10.92 7.29 -2.92
N CYS A 48 9.80 7.24 -2.19
CA CYS A 48 8.57 7.96 -2.60
C CYS A 48 8.60 9.47 -2.35
N ARG A 49 9.52 9.97 -1.52
CA ARG A 49 9.68 11.40 -1.18
C ARG A 49 8.40 12.13 -0.74
N LEU A 50 7.44 11.42 -0.12
CA LEU A 50 6.24 12.05 0.44
C LEU A 50 6.43 12.50 1.90
N CYS A 51 7.20 11.75 2.69
CA CYS A 51 7.52 12.09 4.08
C CYS A 51 8.61 13.17 4.22
N ILE A 52 8.75 14.04 3.22
CA ILE A 52 9.74 15.12 3.26
C ILE A 52 9.32 16.20 4.26
N SER A 53 10.28 16.77 4.99
CA SER A 53 10.08 17.90 5.89
C SER A 53 11.27 18.85 5.75
N ASP A 54 11.07 20.13 6.08
CA ASP A 54 12.14 21.11 6.13
C ASP A 54 12.82 21.01 7.51
N ILE A 55 14.10 20.67 7.51
CA ILE A 55 14.90 20.47 8.72
C ILE A 55 15.95 21.56 8.75
N ASP A 56 15.98 22.33 9.84
CA ASP A 56 16.89 23.46 9.98
C ASP A 56 18.36 23.02 9.82
N GLY A 57 19.12 23.77 9.03
CA GLY A 57 20.50 23.42 8.65
C GLY A 57 20.66 22.29 7.62
N MET A 58 19.63 21.49 7.33
CA MET A 58 19.68 20.37 6.37
C MET A 58 18.80 20.58 5.12
N GLY A 59 17.88 21.54 5.18
CA GLY A 59 16.87 21.79 4.16
C GLY A 59 15.82 20.67 4.08
N ILE A 60 15.24 20.48 2.89
CA ILE A 60 14.15 19.51 2.69
C ILE A 60 14.69 18.10 2.57
N GLN A 61 14.41 17.28 3.59
CA GLN A 61 14.90 15.91 3.70
C GLN A 61 13.77 14.91 3.88
N ALA A 62 13.99 13.67 3.45
CA ALA A 62 13.04 12.57 3.69
C ALA A 62 13.18 12.05 5.12
N THR A 63 12.16 12.26 5.95
CA THR A 63 12.21 11.95 7.39
C THR A 63 12.37 10.46 7.70
N CYS A 64 11.97 9.57 6.80
CA CYS A 64 12.09 8.12 7.02
C CYS A 64 13.53 7.57 6.98
N SER A 65 14.48 8.35 6.46
CA SER A 65 15.90 7.97 6.34
C SER A 65 16.82 8.74 7.28
N ILE A 66 16.26 9.59 8.14
CA ILE A 66 17.03 10.43 9.07
C ILE A 66 16.92 9.86 10.47
N THR A 67 18.05 9.67 11.15
CA THR A 67 18.10 9.34 12.57
C THR A 67 17.86 10.62 13.38
N PRO A 68 16.90 10.65 14.31
CA PRO A 68 16.66 11.82 15.14
C PRO A 68 17.85 12.04 16.09
N HIS A 69 18.27 13.29 16.26
CA HIS A 69 19.27 13.68 17.25
C HIS A 69 18.82 14.94 17.99
N ASP A 70 19.40 15.18 19.16
CA ASP A 70 19.07 16.32 19.99
C ASP A 70 19.22 17.66 19.24
N GLY A 71 18.33 18.60 19.52
CA GLY A 71 18.36 19.96 19.00
C GLY A 71 17.88 20.12 17.55
N MET A 72 17.40 19.07 16.89
CA MET A 72 16.78 19.20 15.56
C MET A 72 15.54 20.11 15.61
N VAL A 73 15.34 20.91 14.56
CA VAL A 73 14.12 21.70 14.34
C VAL A 73 13.51 21.31 13.00
N VAL A 74 12.27 20.83 13.04
CA VAL A 74 11.57 20.22 11.90
C VAL A 74 10.27 20.96 11.63
N LYS A 75 10.09 21.39 10.39
CA LYS A 75 8.86 22.02 9.88
C LYS A 75 8.21 21.08 8.87
N THR A 76 7.04 20.53 9.20
CA THR A 76 6.45 19.45 8.40
C THR A 76 5.51 19.93 7.28
N ASN A 77 5.11 21.21 7.32
CA ASN A 77 4.01 21.74 6.52
C ASN A 77 4.29 23.11 5.85
N THR A 78 5.55 23.43 5.57
CA THR A 78 5.92 24.66 4.86
C THR A 78 5.29 24.71 3.46
N ALA A 79 5.17 25.90 2.86
CA ALA A 79 4.63 26.06 1.51
C ALA A 79 5.42 25.25 0.47
N GLU A 80 6.74 25.23 0.59
CA GLU A 80 7.63 24.48 -0.28
C GLU A 80 7.44 22.96 -0.14
N VAL A 81 7.41 22.44 1.10
CA VAL A 81 7.17 21.02 1.38
C VAL A 81 5.83 20.55 0.80
N ARG A 82 4.76 21.34 0.99
CA ARG A 82 3.44 21.03 0.42
C ARG A 82 3.47 20.98 -1.11
N GLN A 83 4.17 21.93 -1.74
CA GLN A 83 4.27 21.98 -3.19
C GLN A 83 5.05 20.80 -3.76
N ILE A 84 6.15 20.40 -3.14
CA ILE A 84 6.94 19.23 -3.58
C ILE A 84 6.12 17.95 -3.46
N ARG A 85 5.42 17.73 -2.33
CA ARG A 85 4.53 16.57 -2.16
C ARG A 85 3.47 16.51 -3.26
N LYS A 86 2.85 17.64 -3.58
CA LYS A 86 1.84 17.75 -4.64
C LYS A 86 2.43 17.40 -6.02
N VAL A 87 3.61 17.93 -6.35
CA VAL A 87 4.31 17.61 -7.61
C VAL A 87 4.67 16.12 -7.69
N ASN A 88 5.16 15.52 -6.61
CA ASN A 88 5.50 14.09 -6.58
C ASN A 88 4.27 13.21 -6.87
N LEU A 89 3.11 13.55 -6.30
CA LEU A 89 1.87 12.85 -6.61
C LEU A 89 1.42 13.06 -8.06
N GLU A 90 1.53 14.27 -8.60
CA GLU A 90 1.22 14.53 -10.01
C GLU A 90 2.13 13.72 -10.95
N LEU A 91 3.41 13.56 -10.63
CA LEU A 91 4.34 12.73 -11.40
C LEU A 91 3.96 11.24 -11.36
N LEU A 92 3.59 10.72 -10.20
CA LEU A 92 3.09 9.35 -10.07
C LEU A 92 1.81 9.15 -10.89
N LEU A 93 0.87 10.10 -10.79
CA LEU A 93 -0.40 10.04 -11.52
C LEU A 93 -0.25 10.18 -13.03
N ALA A 94 0.80 10.83 -13.52
CA ALA A 94 1.02 11.01 -14.96
C ALA A 94 1.16 9.68 -15.70
N ASN A 95 1.74 8.66 -15.07
CA ASN A 95 1.94 7.34 -15.64
C ASN A 95 1.03 6.25 -15.04
N HIS A 96 0.25 6.59 -14.01
CA HIS A 96 -0.72 5.68 -13.39
C HIS A 96 -1.99 5.53 -14.24
N ASP A 97 -2.51 4.32 -14.39
CA ASP A 97 -3.83 4.10 -14.97
C ASP A 97 -4.95 4.52 -14.00
N ILE A 98 -5.62 5.64 -14.30
CA ILE A 98 -6.67 6.23 -13.45
C ILE A 98 -8.05 5.66 -13.84
N SER A 99 -8.24 4.38 -13.60
CA SER A 99 -9.50 3.65 -13.80
C SER A 99 -10.25 3.44 -12.47
N CYS A 100 -10.31 4.47 -11.61
CA CYS A 100 -10.81 4.34 -10.23
C CYS A 100 -12.21 3.70 -10.12
N PRO A 101 -13.24 4.05 -10.92
CA PRO A 101 -14.58 3.49 -10.75
C PRO A 101 -14.65 1.97 -10.89
N SER A 102 -13.77 1.36 -11.69
CA SER A 102 -13.71 -0.10 -11.90
C SER A 102 -12.58 -0.76 -11.10
N CYS A 103 -11.77 0.02 -10.37
CA CYS A 103 -10.62 -0.49 -9.64
C CYS A 103 -11.06 -1.13 -8.31
N VAL A 104 -10.67 -2.38 -8.07
CA VAL A 104 -10.99 -3.14 -6.84
C VAL A 104 -10.44 -2.48 -5.56
N ARG A 105 -9.42 -1.63 -5.68
CA ARG A 105 -8.84 -0.86 -4.56
C ARG A 105 -9.53 0.49 -4.35
N SER A 106 -10.54 0.88 -5.13
CA SER A 106 -11.08 2.25 -5.07
C SER A 106 -11.60 2.65 -3.69
N ASN A 107 -12.05 1.71 -2.86
CA ASN A 107 -12.54 2.03 -1.52
C ASN A 107 -11.44 2.18 -0.47
N ASN A 108 -10.22 1.73 -0.75
CA ASN A 108 -9.09 1.75 0.20
C ASN A 108 -7.74 2.08 -0.47
N CYS A 109 -7.76 2.84 -1.57
CA CYS A 109 -6.56 3.18 -2.33
C CYS A 109 -5.83 4.35 -1.67
N LYS A 110 -4.60 4.11 -1.19
CA LYS A 110 -3.79 5.13 -0.53
C LYS A 110 -3.40 6.27 -1.50
N LEU A 111 -3.17 5.96 -2.77
CA LEU A 111 -2.90 6.99 -3.77
C LEU A 111 -4.09 7.93 -3.94
N GLN A 112 -5.30 7.38 -4.05
CA GLN A 112 -6.51 8.18 -4.17
C GLN A 112 -6.73 9.07 -2.94
N ASP A 113 -6.56 8.53 -1.74
CA ASP A 113 -6.65 9.28 -0.48
C ASP A 113 -5.65 10.43 -0.42
N LEU A 114 -4.37 10.15 -0.66
CA LEU A 114 -3.31 11.16 -0.60
C LEU A 114 -3.46 12.25 -1.67
N THR A 115 -3.89 11.89 -2.88
CA THR A 115 -4.22 12.84 -3.96
C THR A 115 -5.32 13.81 -3.53
N ARG A 116 -6.38 13.31 -2.88
CA ARG A 116 -7.46 14.16 -2.34
C ARG A 116 -6.97 15.03 -1.19
N ARG A 117 -6.30 14.44 -0.19
CA ARG A 117 -5.80 15.12 1.00
C ARG A 117 -4.82 16.25 0.66
N LEU A 118 -3.99 16.08 -0.37
CA LEU A 118 -3.01 17.08 -0.80
C LEU A 118 -3.52 18.02 -1.91
N GLY A 119 -4.81 17.95 -2.25
CA GLY A 119 -5.46 18.89 -3.17
C GLY A 119 -4.92 18.81 -4.60
N VAL A 120 -4.59 17.60 -5.07
CA VAL A 120 -4.24 17.36 -6.47
C VAL A 120 -5.54 17.26 -7.28
N THR A 121 -5.87 18.33 -7.99
CA THR A 121 -7.10 18.42 -8.81
C THR A 121 -6.85 18.21 -10.30
N LYS A 122 -5.61 18.38 -10.74
CA LYS A 122 -5.18 18.19 -12.13
C LYS A 122 -3.76 17.64 -12.17
N VAL A 123 -3.48 16.82 -13.16
CA VAL A 123 -2.14 16.33 -13.47
C VAL A 123 -1.57 17.18 -14.59
N ARG A 124 -0.50 17.92 -14.32
CA ARG A 124 0.12 18.82 -15.32
C ARG A 124 1.10 18.12 -16.26
N PHE A 125 1.55 16.94 -15.88
CA PHE A 125 2.56 16.18 -16.63
C PHE A 125 1.89 15.23 -17.63
N LYS A 126 2.54 15.05 -18.78
CA LYS A 126 2.06 14.13 -19.82
C LYS A 126 2.50 12.71 -19.47
N LYS A 127 1.67 11.73 -19.82
CA LYS A 127 2.04 10.32 -19.78
C LYS A 127 3.22 10.07 -20.72
N THR A 128 4.28 9.46 -20.20
CA THR A 128 5.46 9.05 -20.97
C THR A 128 5.48 7.55 -21.22
N ASP A 129 4.84 6.79 -20.34
CA ASP A 129 5.01 5.34 -20.29
C ASP A 129 4.06 4.66 -21.28
N LYS A 130 4.58 3.60 -21.92
CA LYS A 130 3.76 2.70 -22.71
C LYS A 130 2.96 1.80 -21.77
N ILE A 131 1.74 1.45 -22.18
CA ILE A 131 0.94 0.48 -21.45
C ILE A 131 1.69 -0.86 -21.46
N ALA A 132 1.96 -1.38 -20.27
CA ALA A 132 2.58 -2.67 -20.08
C ALA A 132 1.50 -3.77 -20.00
N PRO A 133 1.80 -5.00 -20.44
CA PRO A 133 0.86 -6.11 -20.35
C PRO A 133 0.52 -6.42 -18.88
N ILE A 134 -0.73 -6.77 -18.64
CA ILE A 134 -1.21 -7.26 -17.34
C ILE A 134 -0.85 -8.75 -17.25
N ASP A 135 -0.28 -9.17 -16.12
CA ASP A 135 -0.04 -10.59 -15.84
C ASP A 135 -1.17 -11.15 -14.98
N ASP A 136 -2.00 -11.97 -15.60
CA ASP A 136 -3.13 -12.68 -14.98
C ASP A 136 -2.98 -14.21 -15.04
N HIS A 137 -1.80 -14.72 -15.41
CA HIS A 137 -1.56 -16.15 -15.60
C HIS A 137 -1.40 -16.91 -14.27
N SER A 138 -0.98 -16.21 -13.21
CA SER A 138 -0.86 -16.76 -11.86
C SER A 138 -2.21 -17.28 -11.35
N TRP A 139 -2.14 -18.28 -10.48
CA TRP A 139 -3.32 -18.92 -9.90
C TRP A 139 -4.05 -18.02 -8.89
N SER A 140 -3.33 -17.14 -8.19
CA SER A 140 -3.88 -16.44 -7.03
C SER A 140 -3.74 -14.91 -7.11
N ILE A 141 -2.88 -14.39 -7.97
CA ILE A 141 -2.52 -12.96 -8.00
C ILE A 141 -2.60 -12.45 -9.42
N ILE A 142 -3.22 -11.29 -9.61
CA ILE A 142 -3.13 -10.50 -10.84
C ILE A 142 -2.18 -9.34 -10.59
N HIS A 143 -1.27 -9.11 -11.53
CA HIS A 143 -0.31 -8.01 -11.50
C HIS A 143 -0.54 -7.05 -12.68
N ASP A 144 -0.99 -5.84 -12.36
CA ASP A 144 -1.16 -4.73 -13.30
C ASP A 144 -0.06 -3.67 -13.06
N PRO A 145 1.03 -3.70 -13.85
CA PRO A 145 2.12 -2.74 -13.70
C PRO A 145 1.70 -1.29 -13.97
N ASN A 146 0.60 -1.06 -14.72
CA ASN A 146 0.13 0.28 -15.06
C ASN A 146 -0.47 1.02 -13.86
N LYS A 147 -0.79 0.32 -12.78
CA LYS A 147 -1.25 0.91 -11.52
C LYS A 147 -0.13 1.00 -10.48
N CYS A 148 1.08 0.56 -10.79
CA CYS A 148 2.18 0.56 -9.84
C CYS A 148 2.71 1.97 -9.59
N VAL A 149 3.05 2.29 -8.32
CA VAL A 149 3.71 3.55 -7.92
C VAL A 149 5.17 3.35 -7.53
N LEU A 150 5.74 2.18 -7.86
CA LEU A 150 7.13 1.79 -7.58
C LEU A 150 7.58 2.01 -6.12
N CYS A 151 6.66 1.81 -5.17
CA CYS A 151 6.95 2.00 -3.74
C CYS A 151 7.90 0.93 -3.15
N GLY A 152 7.98 -0.25 -3.77
CA GLY A 152 8.84 -1.34 -3.32
C GLY A 152 8.43 -2.03 -2.01
N ASP A 153 7.24 -1.75 -1.46
CA ASP A 153 6.75 -2.48 -0.28
C ASP A 153 6.52 -3.96 -0.60
N CYS A 154 5.98 -4.28 -1.79
CA CYS A 154 5.78 -5.66 -2.22
C CYS A 154 7.09 -6.45 -2.37
N VAL A 155 8.13 -5.81 -2.94
CA VAL A 155 9.48 -6.40 -3.10
C VAL A 155 10.09 -6.69 -1.73
N ARG A 156 10.09 -5.70 -0.83
CA ARG A 156 10.62 -5.86 0.53
C ARG A 156 9.81 -6.84 1.36
N ALA A 157 8.48 -6.85 1.28
CA ALA A 157 7.67 -7.85 1.98
C ALA A 157 7.99 -9.28 1.50
N CYS A 158 8.14 -9.48 0.18
CA CYS A 158 8.49 -10.79 -0.37
C CYS A 158 9.89 -11.26 0.06
N LYS A 159 10.85 -10.32 0.16
CA LYS A 159 12.25 -10.63 0.50
C LYS A 159 12.51 -10.70 2.01
N GLU A 160 12.04 -9.72 2.76
CA GLU A 160 12.37 -9.52 4.18
C GLU A 160 11.41 -10.27 5.11
N MET A 161 10.12 -10.33 4.79
CA MET A 161 9.13 -11.02 5.64
C MET A 161 8.98 -12.49 5.30
N GLN A 162 9.08 -12.85 4.01
CA GLN A 162 8.85 -14.22 3.55
C GLN A 162 10.15 -14.94 3.17
N SER A 163 11.26 -14.21 3.01
CA SER A 163 12.54 -14.77 2.56
C SER A 163 12.48 -15.48 1.19
N VAL A 164 11.49 -15.13 0.36
CA VAL A 164 11.29 -15.74 -0.97
C VAL A 164 11.97 -14.91 -2.05
N GLY A 165 11.69 -13.59 -2.10
CA GLY A 165 12.25 -12.72 -3.14
C GLY A 165 11.80 -13.04 -4.58
N ALA A 166 10.57 -13.52 -4.76
CA ALA A 166 10.03 -13.88 -6.09
C ALA A 166 9.77 -12.67 -7.02
N ILE A 167 9.71 -11.46 -6.48
CA ILE A 167 9.54 -10.21 -7.23
C ILE A 167 10.60 -9.19 -6.81
N ASP A 168 11.10 -8.43 -7.78
CA ASP A 168 12.05 -7.34 -7.57
C ASP A 168 11.81 -6.21 -8.58
N PHE A 169 12.57 -5.12 -8.48
CA PHE A 169 12.67 -4.12 -9.52
C PHE A 169 13.51 -4.66 -10.68
N ILE A 170 12.91 -4.67 -11.87
CA ILE A 170 13.57 -5.04 -13.11
C ILE A 170 13.68 -3.82 -14.03
N ASN A 171 14.63 -3.87 -14.97
CA ASN A 171 15.03 -2.75 -15.83
C ASN A 171 15.61 -1.56 -15.03
N ARG A 172 15.75 -0.40 -15.68
CA ARG A 172 16.36 0.81 -15.11
C ARG A 172 15.67 2.09 -15.59
N GLY A 173 15.77 3.14 -14.77
CA GLY A 173 15.29 4.48 -15.10
C GLY A 173 13.77 4.50 -15.27
N ALA A 174 13.29 5.19 -16.32
CA ALA A 174 11.86 5.29 -16.62
C ALA A 174 11.22 3.94 -17.01
N ASN A 175 12.01 2.92 -17.35
CA ASN A 175 11.50 1.60 -17.73
C ASN A 175 11.41 0.62 -16.55
N THR A 176 11.72 1.08 -15.33
CA THR A 176 11.69 0.23 -14.13
C THR A 176 10.27 -0.24 -13.85
N ILE A 177 10.10 -1.54 -13.70
CA ILE A 177 8.85 -2.16 -13.27
C ILE A 177 9.13 -3.13 -12.12
N VAL A 178 8.10 -3.45 -11.33
CA VAL A 178 8.19 -4.54 -10.36
C VAL A 178 7.76 -5.82 -11.05
N GLY A 179 8.49 -6.91 -10.87
CA GLY A 179 8.11 -8.21 -11.42
C GLY A 179 9.15 -9.28 -11.14
N PRO A 180 8.84 -10.54 -11.50
CA PRO A 180 9.84 -11.61 -11.47
C PRO A 180 10.98 -11.36 -12.46
N ALA A 181 12.10 -12.05 -12.22
CA ALA A 181 13.25 -11.99 -13.12
C ALA A 181 12.85 -12.35 -14.57
N PHE A 182 13.48 -11.68 -15.53
CA PHE A 182 13.26 -11.87 -16.97
C PHE A 182 11.83 -11.62 -17.47
N ASN A 183 11.04 -10.78 -16.77
CA ASN A 183 9.63 -10.53 -17.09
C ASN A 183 8.76 -11.80 -17.12
N LYS A 184 9.14 -12.84 -16.36
CA LYS A 184 8.31 -14.05 -16.21
C LYS A 184 7.02 -13.73 -15.45
N SER A 185 6.01 -14.60 -15.60
CA SER A 185 4.84 -14.56 -14.73
C SER A 185 5.20 -15.05 -13.32
N LEU A 186 4.44 -14.62 -12.32
CA LEU A 186 4.46 -15.21 -10.97
C LEU A 186 4.19 -16.72 -10.98
N LYS A 187 3.55 -17.23 -12.05
CA LYS A 187 3.33 -18.66 -12.27
C LYS A 187 4.61 -19.45 -12.51
N ASP A 188 5.63 -18.83 -13.11
CA ASP A 188 6.80 -19.50 -13.68
C ASP A 188 8.08 -19.34 -12.84
N VAL A 189 7.90 -18.93 -11.57
CA VAL A 189 8.97 -18.66 -10.59
C VAL A 189 8.59 -19.24 -9.23
N GLU A 190 9.51 -19.16 -8.27
CA GLU A 190 9.40 -19.72 -6.92
C GLU A 190 8.44 -18.94 -6.00
N CYS A 191 7.39 -18.35 -6.56
CA CYS A 191 6.32 -17.71 -5.81
C CYS A 191 5.47 -18.77 -5.09
N ILE A 192 5.30 -18.61 -3.78
CA ILE A 192 4.48 -19.50 -2.94
C ILE A 192 3.02 -19.01 -2.78
N TYR A 193 2.62 -17.97 -3.53
CA TYR A 193 1.26 -17.41 -3.53
C TYR A 193 0.72 -16.96 -2.16
N CYS A 194 1.60 -16.57 -1.23
CA CYS A 194 1.19 -16.19 0.13
C CYS A 194 0.43 -14.84 0.22
N GLY A 195 0.40 -14.05 -0.86
CA GLY A 195 -0.37 -12.80 -0.92
C GLY A 195 0.19 -11.63 -0.10
N GLN A 196 1.35 -11.76 0.55
CA GLN A 196 1.92 -10.66 1.35
C GLN A 196 2.22 -9.42 0.51
N CYS A 197 2.68 -9.60 -0.72
CA CYS A 197 2.90 -8.53 -1.68
C CYS A 197 1.59 -7.80 -2.07
N VAL A 198 0.47 -8.53 -2.12
CA VAL A 198 -0.87 -7.96 -2.36
C VAL A 198 -1.32 -7.17 -1.13
N SER A 199 -1.15 -7.72 0.07
CA SER A 199 -1.55 -7.09 1.33
C SER A 199 -0.93 -5.70 1.52
N VAL A 200 0.37 -5.57 1.29
CA VAL A 200 1.12 -4.32 1.48
C VAL A 200 1.00 -3.34 0.30
N CYS A 201 0.39 -3.75 -0.82
CA CYS A 201 0.30 -2.89 -2.00
C CYS A 201 -0.65 -1.70 -1.74
N PRO A 202 -0.19 -0.44 -1.84
CA PRO A 202 -1.01 0.74 -1.52
C PRO A 202 -2.03 1.09 -2.62
N VAL A 203 -1.99 0.40 -3.75
CA VAL A 203 -2.70 0.71 -5.00
C VAL A 203 -3.20 -0.58 -5.66
N GLY A 204 -3.92 -0.48 -6.78
CA GLY A 204 -4.47 -1.61 -7.53
C GLY A 204 -3.49 -2.40 -8.39
N ALA A 205 -2.18 -2.34 -8.11
CA ALA A 205 -1.16 -2.98 -8.95
C ALA A 205 -1.06 -4.50 -8.70
N LEU A 206 -1.20 -4.94 -7.45
CA LEU A 206 -1.22 -6.35 -7.08
C LEU A 206 -2.54 -6.63 -6.36
N VAL A 207 -3.34 -7.55 -6.91
CA VAL A 207 -4.66 -7.88 -6.39
C VAL A 207 -4.88 -9.39 -6.39
N PRO A 208 -5.72 -9.94 -5.49
CA PRO A 208 -6.11 -11.34 -5.57
C PRO A 208 -6.85 -11.60 -6.88
N LYS A 209 -6.63 -12.78 -7.47
CA LYS A 209 -7.39 -13.22 -8.65
C LYS A 209 -8.85 -13.49 -8.24
N PRO A 210 -9.83 -12.78 -8.79
CA PRO A 210 -11.22 -12.93 -8.37
C PRO A 210 -11.83 -14.21 -8.94
N GLU A 211 -12.57 -14.93 -8.09
CA GLU A 211 -13.36 -16.11 -8.48
C GLU A 211 -14.88 -15.85 -8.40
N THR A 212 -15.27 -14.60 -8.13
CA THR A 212 -16.67 -14.19 -7.88
C THR A 212 -17.65 -14.59 -8.98
N GLU A 213 -17.26 -14.45 -10.25
CA GLU A 213 -18.12 -14.85 -11.38
C GLU A 213 -18.39 -16.35 -11.44
N GLN A 214 -17.42 -17.18 -11.04
CA GLN A 214 -17.60 -18.63 -10.99
C GLN A 214 -18.57 -19.02 -9.87
N VAL A 215 -18.48 -18.31 -8.74
CA VAL A 215 -19.40 -18.47 -7.60
C VAL A 215 -20.82 -18.07 -8.00
N TRP A 216 -21.02 -16.94 -8.67
CA TRP A 216 -22.35 -16.55 -9.17
C TRP A 216 -22.95 -17.57 -10.14
N LYS A 217 -22.14 -18.11 -11.05
CA LYS A 217 -22.58 -19.19 -11.95
C LYS A 217 -22.97 -20.45 -11.20
N ALA A 218 -22.27 -20.79 -10.11
CA ALA A 218 -22.59 -21.96 -9.31
C ALA A 218 -23.90 -21.77 -8.53
N ILE A 219 -24.07 -20.63 -7.85
CA ILE A 219 -25.28 -20.32 -7.07
C ILE A 219 -26.54 -20.28 -7.94
N ASN A 220 -26.43 -19.78 -9.17
CA ASN A 220 -27.56 -19.68 -10.08
C ASN A 220 -27.82 -20.95 -10.91
N ASP A 221 -27.04 -22.03 -10.71
CA ASP A 221 -27.24 -23.30 -11.41
C ASP A 221 -28.20 -24.19 -10.60
N PRO A 222 -29.46 -24.39 -11.03
CA PRO A 222 -30.44 -25.17 -10.28
C PRO A 222 -30.10 -26.67 -10.16
N LYS A 223 -29.06 -27.14 -10.88
CA LYS A 223 -28.58 -28.53 -10.79
C LYS A 223 -27.48 -28.72 -9.74
N LYS A 224 -26.99 -27.65 -9.12
CA LYS A 224 -25.92 -27.70 -8.13
C LYS A 224 -26.48 -27.50 -6.74
N TYR A 225 -25.86 -28.19 -5.79
CA TYR A 225 -25.98 -27.90 -4.36
C TYR A 225 -24.68 -27.21 -3.94
N VAL A 226 -24.76 -25.93 -3.60
CA VAL A 226 -23.60 -25.06 -3.40
C VAL A 226 -23.34 -24.86 -1.92
N VAL A 227 -22.22 -25.40 -1.46
CA VAL A 227 -21.75 -25.30 -0.09
C VAL A 227 -20.64 -24.24 -0.01
N VAL A 228 -20.69 -23.39 1.00
CA VAL A 228 -19.60 -22.47 1.36
C VAL A 228 -19.11 -22.77 2.77
N GLN A 229 -17.80 -22.72 2.98
CA GLN A 229 -17.19 -22.88 4.29
C GLN A 229 -16.32 -21.67 4.63
N LEU A 230 -16.40 -21.25 5.88
CA LEU A 230 -15.69 -20.10 6.41
C LEU A 230 -14.34 -20.53 7.02
N ALA A 231 -13.25 -19.92 6.56
CA ALA A 231 -11.96 -20.11 7.20
C ALA A 231 -11.91 -19.40 8.58
N PRO A 232 -11.12 -19.90 9.56
CA PRO A 232 -11.14 -19.39 10.93
C PRO A 232 -10.84 -17.90 11.08
N ALA A 233 -9.96 -17.33 10.25
CA ALA A 233 -9.57 -15.92 10.32
C ALA A 233 -10.65 -14.97 9.76
N VAL A 234 -11.48 -15.45 8.81
CA VAL A 234 -12.48 -14.62 8.13
C VAL A 234 -13.50 -14.07 9.13
N ARG A 235 -13.87 -14.86 10.14
CA ARG A 235 -14.89 -14.50 11.13
C ARG A 235 -14.52 -13.33 12.05
N VAL A 236 -13.25 -12.96 12.11
CA VAL A 236 -12.74 -11.84 12.93
C VAL A 236 -12.22 -10.67 12.10
N ALA A 237 -11.90 -10.88 10.82
CA ALA A 237 -11.33 -9.87 9.94
C ALA A 237 -12.36 -9.22 9.01
N LEU A 238 -13.37 -9.96 8.53
CA LEU A 238 -14.30 -9.46 7.52
C LEU A 238 -15.11 -8.24 7.99
N GLY A 239 -15.37 -8.14 9.30
CA GLY A 239 -16.09 -7.02 9.92
C GLY A 239 -15.43 -5.65 9.69
N GLU A 240 -14.09 -5.61 9.58
CA GLU A 240 -13.34 -4.36 9.36
C GLU A 240 -13.75 -3.68 8.05
N GLY A 241 -14.03 -4.47 7.00
CA GLY A 241 -14.53 -3.96 5.72
C GLY A 241 -15.93 -3.32 5.79
N PHE A 242 -16.65 -3.55 6.88
CA PHE A 242 -17.96 -2.96 7.18
C PHE A 242 -17.90 -1.91 8.30
N GLY A 243 -16.70 -1.48 8.70
CA GLY A 243 -16.49 -0.45 9.72
C GLY A 243 -16.56 -0.95 11.16
N LEU A 244 -16.50 -2.26 11.41
CA LEU A 244 -16.34 -2.81 12.75
C LEU A 244 -14.88 -2.72 13.21
N GLU A 245 -14.65 -2.69 14.52
CA GLU A 245 -13.31 -2.73 15.09
C GLU A 245 -12.59 -4.04 14.76
N ALA A 246 -11.27 -3.96 14.61
CA ALA A 246 -10.43 -5.13 14.34
C ALA A 246 -10.59 -6.20 15.43
N GLY A 247 -10.78 -7.45 15.01
CA GLY A 247 -11.01 -8.59 15.92
C GLY A 247 -12.47 -8.83 16.32
N THR A 248 -13.41 -8.00 15.86
CA THR A 248 -14.85 -8.20 16.12
C THR A 248 -15.35 -9.51 15.51
N ILE A 249 -15.95 -10.37 16.33
CA ILE A 249 -16.51 -11.66 15.89
C ILE A 249 -17.82 -11.41 15.13
N SER A 250 -17.83 -11.72 13.83
CA SER A 250 -18.97 -11.48 12.92
C SER A 250 -19.60 -12.77 12.37
N THR A 251 -19.27 -13.93 12.93
CA THR A 251 -19.69 -15.27 12.42
C THR A 251 -21.17 -15.36 12.06
N GLY A 252 -22.08 -14.98 12.97
CA GLY A 252 -23.52 -15.08 12.74
C GLY A 252 -24.02 -14.18 11.61
N GLN A 253 -23.45 -12.96 11.50
CA GLN A 253 -23.77 -12.02 10.44
C GLN A 253 -23.30 -12.54 9.08
N ILE A 254 -22.10 -13.12 9.02
CA ILE A 254 -21.55 -13.71 7.79
C ILE A 254 -22.40 -14.89 7.33
N VAL A 255 -22.76 -15.80 8.23
CA VAL A 255 -23.63 -16.94 7.91
C VAL A 255 -24.99 -16.46 7.39
N ALA A 256 -25.60 -15.47 8.04
CA ALA A 256 -26.86 -14.89 7.59
C ALA A 256 -26.74 -14.23 6.20
N ALA A 257 -25.63 -13.53 5.92
CA ALA A 257 -25.37 -12.91 4.62
C ALA A 257 -25.17 -13.96 3.52
N LEU A 258 -24.36 -15.00 3.74
CA LEU A 258 -24.12 -16.06 2.77
C LEU A 258 -25.41 -16.82 2.42
N LYS A 259 -26.25 -17.13 3.41
CA LYS A 259 -27.58 -17.72 3.15
C LYS A 259 -28.47 -16.81 2.29
N ARG A 260 -28.44 -15.49 2.53
CA ARG A 260 -29.19 -14.51 1.72
C ARG A 260 -28.63 -14.33 0.31
N ILE A 261 -27.34 -14.57 0.11
CA ILE A 261 -26.69 -14.52 -1.22
C ILE A 261 -27.15 -15.69 -2.10
N GLY A 262 -27.52 -16.82 -1.51
CA GLY A 262 -28.08 -17.98 -2.24
C GLY A 262 -27.30 -19.28 -2.10
N PHE A 263 -26.37 -19.39 -1.14
CA PHE A 263 -25.75 -20.67 -0.82
C PHE A 263 -26.74 -21.62 -0.16
N ASP A 264 -26.78 -22.89 -0.61
CA ASP A 264 -27.65 -23.92 -0.04
C ASP A 264 -27.23 -24.32 1.37
N GLN A 265 -25.92 -24.28 1.64
CA GLN A 265 -25.36 -24.60 2.96
C GLN A 265 -24.13 -23.74 3.28
N VAL A 266 -24.04 -23.33 4.56
CA VAL A 266 -22.96 -22.54 5.16
C VAL A 266 -22.48 -23.24 6.43
#